data_AF-A0AA86SXH9-F1
#
_entry.id   AF-A0AA86SXH9-F1
#
_cell.length_a   1.000
_cell.length_b   1.000
_cell.length_c   1.000
_cell.angle_alpha   90.00
_cell.angle_beta   90.00
_cell.angle_gamma   90.00
#
_symmetry.space_group_name_H-M   'P 1'
#
loop_
_entity.id
_entity.type
_entity.pdbx_description
1 polymer ?
#
loop_
_entity_poly.entity_id
_entity_poly.type
_entity_poly.pdbx_seq_one_letter_code
_entity_poly.pdbx_strand_id
1 'polypeptide(L)'
;MRYGSSTTSIELFGPTRYQWDQGYFQQEIYRRVGVVLAENQIISEAWSKILEKLAFYDYIGNNPAKGVLFRAGSMDNGDGIVVGWLRHPIFRDKEGHELFVRHMPTFFETFLVVLVDGDIIVRGDVPFLRAESKYSVKHVGVVVEFYGGELNGVSYSDPASVKKYARHAQLGEIFELDCATLKLDGVLRNSPGGWFTFGHTSFALLFFFGHI
;
A
#
# COMPACT_ATOMS: atom_id res chain seq x y z
N MET A 1 -20.95 -5.57 -7.87
CA MET A 1 -19.51 -5.57 -8.23
C MET A 1 -18.77 -4.42 -7.56
N ARG A 2 -18.90 -3.16 -8.02
CA ARG A 2 -18.12 -2.01 -7.51
C ARG A 2 -18.13 -1.80 -5.99
N TYR A 3 -19.29 -1.93 -5.34
CA TYR A 3 -19.45 -1.69 -3.90
C TYR A 3 -19.20 -2.92 -3.02
N GLY A 4 -19.03 -4.11 -3.62
CA GLY A 4 -19.03 -5.37 -2.87
C GLY A 4 -20.43 -5.84 -2.46
N SER A 5 -20.59 -7.15 -2.29
CA SER A 5 -21.80 -7.85 -1.84
C SER A 5 -21.45 -9.31 -1.54
N SER A 6 -22.38 -10.08 -0.97
CA SER A 6 -22.18 -11.52 -0.71
C SER A 6 -21.92 -12.33 -1.98
N THR A 7 -22.34 -11.86 -3.16
CA THR A 7 -22.12 -12.54 -4.45
C THR A 7 -20.85 -12.09 -5.17
N THR A 8 -20.14 -11.10 -4.65
CA THR A 8 -18.90 -10.56 -5.25
C THR A 8 -17.79 -10.54 -4.20
N SER A 9 -17.33 -11.74 -3.81
CA SER A 9 -16.28 -11.93 -2.81
C SER A 9 -14.94 -11.36 -3.27
N ILE A 10 -14.21 -10.74 -2.34
CA ILE A 10 -12.87 -10.17 -2.58
C ILE A 10 -11.82 -11.22 -2.92
N GLU A 11 -12.05 -12.48 -2.53
CA GLU A 11 -11.14 -13.58 -2.86
C GLU A 11 -11.21 -13.98 -4.33
N LEU A 12 -12.32 -13.64 -5.00
CA LEU A 12 -12.53 -13.94 -6.42
C LEU A 12 -12.31 -12.73 -7.31
N PHE A 13 -12.69 -11.53 -6.85
CA PHE A 13 -12.70 -10.31 -7.68
C PHE A 13 -11.69 -9.23 -7.24
N GLY A 14 -10.95 -9.47 -6.16
CA GLY A 14 -10.09 -8.49 -5.50
C GLY A 14 -10.86 -7.55 -4.56
N PRO A 15 -10.14 -6.74 -3.76
CA PRO A 15 -10.75 -5.79 -2.84
C PRO A 15 -11.47 -4.66 -3.60
N THR A 16 -12.27 -3.89 -2.87
CA THR A 16 -12.92 -2.68 -3.39
C THR A 16 -12.07 -1.45 -3.10
N ARG A 17 -12.23 -0.39 -3.91
CA ARG A 17 -11.57 0.90 -3.64
C ARG A 17 -11.94 1.50 -2.27
N TYR A 18 -13.13 1.20 -1.76
CA TYR A 18 -13.62 1.75 -0.50
C TYR A 18 -12.86 1.20 0.70
N GLN A 19 -12.39 -0.05 0.60
CA GLN A 19 -11.54 -0.65 1.63
C GLN A 19 -10.19 0.06 1.73
N TRP A 20 -9.60 0.48 0.61
CA TRP A 20 -8.41 1.33 0.60
C TRP A 20 -8.71 2.74 1.11
N ASP A 21 -9.73 3.39 0.57
CA ASP A 21 -10.08 4.78 0.89
C ASP A 21 -10.39 4.97 2.39
N GLN A 22 -10.86 3.91 3.08
CA GLN A 22 -11.18 3.92 4.51
C GLN A 22 -10.10 3.28 5.40
N GLY A 23 -9.02 2.73 4.83
CA GLY A 23 -7.99 2.00 5.58
C GLY A 23 -8.52 0.74 6.28
N TYR A 24 -9.46 0.02 5.66
CA TYR A 24 -10.16 -1.12 6.26
C TYR A 24 -9.20 -2.24 6.70
N PHE A 25 -8.28 -2.65 5.82
CA PHE A 25 -7.34 -3.73 6.12
C PHE A 25 -6.24 -3.25 7.08
N GLN A 26 -5.71 -2.05 6.88
CA GLN A 26 -4.83 -1.38 7.82
C GLN A 26 -5.37 -1.40 9.26
N GLN A 27 -6.62 -0.98 9.47
CA GLN A 27 -7.25 -0.99 10.79
C GLN A 27 -7.33 -2.39 11.41
N GLU A 28 -7.67 -3.41 10.62
CA GLU A 28 -7.70 -4.79 11.10
C GLU A 28 -6.30 -5.33 11.46
N ILE A 29 -5.28 -4.96 10.68
CA ILE A 29 -3.87 -5.30 10.96
C ILE A 29 -3.47 -4.67 12.30
N TYR A 30 -3.65 -3.36 12.48
CA TYR A 30 -3.33 -2.68 13.74
C TYR A 30 -4.15 -3.21 14.93
N ARG A 31 -5.41 -3.57 14.72
CA ARG A 31 -6.23 -4.20 15.77
C ARG A 31 -5.63 -5.52 16.22
N ARG A 32 -5.19 -6.39 15.29
CA ARG A 32 -4.56 -7.68 15.63
C ARG A 32 -3.22 -7.49 16.32
N VAL A 33 -2.38 -6.59 15.81
CA VAL A 33 -1.08 -6.27 16.44
C VAL A 33 -1.31 -5.72 17.85
N GLY A 34 -2.26 -4.80 18.02
CA GLY A 34 -2.58 -4.20 19.32
C GLY A 34 -3.08 -5.22 20.36
N VAL A 35 -3.90 -6.20 19.96
CA VAL A 35 -4.32 -7.30 20.85
C VAL A 35 -3.11 -8.11 21.31
N VAL A 36 -2.19 -8.44 20.41
CA VAL A 36 -1.00 -9.23 20.75
C VAL A 36 -0.03 -8.44 21.64
N LEU A 37 0.15 -7.15 21.39
CA LEU A 37 0.97 -6.27 22.22
C LEU A 37 0.40 -6.13 23.64
N ALA A 38 -0.93 -6.10 23.80
CA ALA A 38 -1.58 -6.08 25.11
C ALA A 38 -1.35 -7.37 25.93
N GLU A 39 -1.00 -8.49 25.28
CA GLU A 39 -0.60 -9.74 25.92
C GLU A 39 0.88 -9.74 26.37
N ASN A 40 1.56 -8.59 26.38
CA ASN A 40 2.99 -8.40 26.70
C ASN A 40 3.95 -9.16 25.76
N GLN A 41 3.55 -9.44 24.53
CA GLN A 41 4.43 -10.05 23.53
C GLN A 41 5.32 -9.00 22.85
N ILE A 42 6.44 -9.47 22.29
CA ILE A 42 7.41 -8.62 21.61
C ILE A 42 6.83 -8.12 20.29
N ILE A 43 7.13 -6.88 19.89
CA ILE A 43 6.64 -6.25 18.64
C ILE A 43 6.89 -7.15 17.42
N SER A 44 8.07 -7.77 17.33
CA SER A 44 8.42 -8.71 16.25
C SER A 44 7.51 -9.93 16.20
N GLU A 45 7.10 -10.48 17.35
CA GLU A 45 6.17 -11.62 17.43
C GLU A 45 4.76 -11.22 17.02
N ALA A 46 4.32 -10.02 17.42
CA ALA A 46 3.02 -9.47 17.04
C ALA A 46 2.88 -9.36 15.52
N TRP A 47 3.89 -8.78 14.85
CA TRP A 47 3.90 -8.65 13.39
C TRP A 47 4.10 -9.97 12.66
N SER A 48 4.80 -10.93 13.27
CA SER A 48 4.97 -12.28 12.70
C SER A 48 3.67 -13.08 12.67
N LYS A 49 2.71 -12.79 13.57
CA LYS A 49 1.38 -13.42 13.59
C LYS A 49 0.42 -12.88 12.51
N ILE A 50 0.77 -11.78 11.84
CA ILE A 50 -0.05 -11.24 10.75
C ILE A 50 0.09 -12.13 9.50
N LEU A 51 -1.05 -12.48 8.92
CA LEU A 51 -1.13 -13.27 7.70
C LEU A 51 -0.70 -12.43 6.50
N GLU A 52 0.16 -12.98 5.65
CA GLU A 52 0.62 -12.32 4.42
C GLU A 52 -0.53 -11.97 3.49
N LYS A 53 -1.54 -12.84 3.40
CA LYS A 53 -2.77 -12.56 2.62
C LYS A 53 -3.49 -11.30 3.11
N LEU A 54 -3.52 -11.06 4.42
CA LEU A 54 -4.17 -9.88 5.00
C LEU A 54 -3.35 -8.62 4.69
N ALA A 55 -2.03 -8.68 4.88
CA ALA A 55 -1.13 -7.59 4.51
C ALA A 55 -1.22 -7.26 3.02
N PHE A 56 -1.39 -8.28 2.16
CA PHE A 56 -1.49 -8.08 0.73
C PHE A 56 -2.77 -7.35 0.32
N TYR A 57 -3.86 -7.50 1.08
CA TYR A 57 -5.04 -6.66 0.85
C TYR A 57 -4.83 -5.18 1.18
N ASP A 58 -3.86 -4.86 2.05
CA ASP A 58 -3.47 -3.49 2.41
C ASP A 58 -2.36 -2.93 1.49
N TYR A 59 -2.41 -3.29 0.21
CA TYR A 59 -1.51 -2.79 -0.83
C TYR A 59 -2.32 -2.17 -1.98
N ILE A 60 -1.98 -0.94 -2.35
CA ILE A 60 -2.75 -0.14 -3.32
C ILE A 60 -2.74 -0.72 -4.73
N GLY A 61 -1.76 -1.56 -5.08
CA GLY A 61 -1.76 -2.24 -6.39
C GLY A 61 -2.97 -3.16 -6.56
N ASN A 62 -3.57 -3.61 -5.45
CA ASN A 62 -4.81 -4.39 -5.47
C ASN A 62 -6.09 -3.54 -5.57
N ASN A 63 -5.98 -2.21 -5.50
CA ASN A 63 -7.12 -1.32 -5.60
C ASN A 63 -7.63 -1.27 -7.06
N PRO A 64 -8.90 -1.66 -7.32
CA PRO A 64 -9.46 -1.71 -8.68
C PRO A 64 -9.71 -0.32 -9.31
N ALA A 65 -9.31 0.75 -8.63
CA ALA A 65 -9.37 2.13 -9.12
C ALA A 65 -8.00 2.71 -9.47
N LYS A 66 -6.98 1.87 -9.68
CA LYS A 66 -5.62 2.26 -10.11
C LYS A 66 -5.23 1.87 -11.54
N GLY A 67 -6.03 1.07 -12.22
CA GLY A 67 -5.76 0.76 -13.63
C GLY A 67 -6.30 1.81 -14.59
N VAL A 68 -5.85 1.73 -15.84
CA VAL A 68 -6.24 2.64 -16.94
C VAL A 68 -6.77 1.85 -18.13
N LEU A 69 -7.68 2.44 -18.91
CA LEU A 69 -8.43 1.80 -20.00
C LEU A 69 -7.59 1.01 -21.01
N PHE A 70 -6.39 1.47 -21.34
CA PHE A 70 -5.54 0.81 -22.35
C PHE A 70 -4.38 -0.01 -21.76
N ARG A 71 -4.34 -0.18 -20.44
CA ARG A 71 -3.38 -1.09 -19.79
C ARG A 71 -3.96 -2.50 -19.78
N ALA A 72 -3.80 -3.21 -20.89
CA ALA A 72 -4.45 -4.50 -21.14
C ALA A 72 -3.62 -5.69 -20.64
N GLY A 73 -4.20 -6.56 -19.82
CA GLY A 73 -3.57 -7.79 -19.30
C GLY A 73 -3.81 -7.98 -17.79
N SER A 74 -3.13 -8.96 -17.19
CA SER A 74 -3.20 -9.23 -15.74
C SER A 74 -2.56 -8.12 -14.91
N MET A 75 -2.88 -8.09 -13.62
CA MET A 75 -2.23 -7.18 -12.65
C MET A 75 -0.73 -7.45 -12.56
N ASP A 76 -0.33 -8.73 -12.60
CA ASP A 76 1.07 -9.17 -12.56
C ASP A 76 1.94 -8.61 -13.71
N ASN A 77 1.35 -8.27 -14.86
CA ASN A 77 2.07 -7.61 -15.96
C ASN A 77 2.42 -6.14 -15.64
N GLY A 78 1.82 -5.58 -14.60
CA GLY A 78 2.01 -4.21 -14.16
C GLY A 78 3.15 -4.09 -13.15
N ASP A 79 2.89 -4.49 -11.92
CA ASP A 79 3.82 -4.39 -10.80
C ASP A 79 4.69 -5.65 -10.60
N GLY A 80 4.23 -6.82 -11.03
CA GLY A 80 4.99 -8.07 -10.98
C GLY A 80 4.29 -9.16 -10.17
N ILE A 81 4.92 -10.33 -10.09
CA ILE A 81 4.40 -11.45 -9.30
C ILE A 81 4.90 -11.30 -7.87
N VAL A 82 3.99 -11.34 -6.89
CA VAL A 82 4.37 -11.26 -5.48
C VAL A 82 5.11 -12.52 -5.06
N VAL A 83 6.31 -12.34 -4.51
CA VAL A 83 7.17 -13.42 -3.99
C VAL A 83 7.01 -13.56 -2.49
N GLY A 84 7.04 -12.45 -1.76
CA GLY A 84 7.00 -12.45 -0.30
C GLY A 84 6.70 -11.09 0.30
N TRP A 85 6.20 -11.08 1.53
CA TRP A 85 6.00 -9.87 2.31
C TRP A 85 7.33 -9.46 2.99
N LEU A 86 7.84 -8.27 2.67
CA LEU A 86 9.04 -7.69 3.30
C LEU A 86 8.76 -7.18 4.73
N ARG A 87 7.48 -7.19 5.11
CA ARG A 87 6.90 -6.90 6.43
C ARG A 87 6.92 -5.44 6.83
N HIS A 88 6.32 -5.18 7.98
CA HIS A 88 5.86 -3.84 8.33
C HIS A 88 7.05 -2.94 8.67
N PRO A 89 7.26 -1.85 7.92
CA PRO A 89 8.29 -0.87 8.22
C PRO A 89 7.79 0.11 9.29
N ILE A 90 8.53 0.24 10.39
CA ILE A 90 8.32 1.30 11.38
C ILE A 90 9.38 2.36 11.17
N PHE A 91 8.94 3.58 10.86
CA PHE A 91 9.83 4.73 10.73
C PHE A 91 9.93 5.44 12.08
N ARG A 92 11.14 5.87 12.47
CA ARG A 92 11.35 6.67 13.67
C ARG A 92 12.23 7.86 13.38
N ASP A 93 11.95 9.00 14.01
CA ASP A 93 12.88 10.13 13.99
C ASP A 93 14.04 9.91 14.99
N LYS A 94 14.97 10.85 15.03
CA LYS A 94 16.10 10.86 15.98
C LYS A 94 15.66 10.97 17.46
N GLU A 95 14.45 11.45 17.72
CA GLU A 95 13.86 11.61 19.06
C GLU A 95 13.13 10.32 19.50
N GLY A 96 12.96 9.37 18.59
CA GLY A 96 12.31 8.08 18.82
C GLY A 96 10.81 8.10 18.57
N HIS A 97 10.24 9.19 18.04
CA HIS A 97 8.82 9.23 17.68
C HIS A 97 8.56 8.33 16.48
N GLU A 98 7.53 7.50 16.57
CA GLU A 98 7.05 6.71 15.45
C GLU A 98 6.41 7.62 14.40
N LEU A 99 6.79 7.40 13.14
CA LEU A 99 6.33 8.14 11.98
C LEU A 99 5.58 7.23 11.02
N PHE A 100 4.49 7.75 10.48
CA PHE A 100 3.63 7.10 9.52
C PHE A 100 3.77 7.76 8.15
N VAL A 101 3.98 6.95 7.11
CA VAL A 101 3.96 7.45 5.73
C VAL A 101 2.53 7.68 5.30
N ARG A 102 2.23 8.86 4.75
CA ARG A 102 0.90 9.12 4.21
C ARG A 102 0.66 8.25 2.97
N HIS A 103 -0.30 7.33 3.06
CA HIS A 103 -0.73 6.49 1.95
C HIS A 103 -1.22 7.32 0.76
N MET A 104 -0.96 6.83 -0.46
CA MET A 104 -1.40 7.45 -1.69
C MET A 104 -2.93 7.35 -1.82
N PRO A 105 -3.66 8.49 -1.98
CA PRO A 105 -5.08 8.44 -2.25
C PRO A 105 -5.35 7.86 -3.65
N THR A 106 -6.55 7.30 -3.83
CA THR A 106 -6.93 6.62 -5.08
C THR A 106 -6.74 7.49 -6.33
N PHE A 107 -7.07 8.79 -6.27
CA PHE A 107 -7.06 9.69 -7.43
C PHE A 107 -5.66 9.98 -8.02
N PHE A 108 -4.60 9.89 -7.21
CA PHE A 108 -3.26 10.32 -7.64
C PHE A 108 -2.52 9.23 -8.41
N GLU A 109 -1.94 9.55 -9.57
CA GLU A 109 -0.97 8.66 -10.25
C GLU A 109 0.42 8.74 -9.59
N THR A 110 0.81 9.95 -9.16
CA THR A 110 2.02 10.22 -8.39
C THR A 110 1.65 10.98 -7.13
N PHE A 111 2.30 10.64 -6.01
CA PHE A 111 2.03 11.26 -4.73
C PHE A 111 3.33 11.58 -4.00
N LEU A 112 3.29 12.59 -3.13
CA LEU A 112 4.47 13.04 -2.36
C LEU A 112 4.71 12.11 -1.17
N VAL A 113 5.97 11.90 -0.80
CA VAL A 113 6.32 11.17 0.42
C VAL A 113 6.36 12.15 1.59
N VAL A 114 5.41 12.00 2.49
CA VAL A 114 5.27 12.79 3.71
C VAL A 114 5.14 11.83 4.89
N LEU A 115 5.92 12.07 5.93
CA LEU A 115 5.91 11.33 7.19
C LEU A 115 5.27 12.20 8.27
N VAL A 116 4.27 11.65 8.94
CA VAL A 116 3.53 12.30 10.02
C VAL A 116 3.69 11.52 11.32
N ASP A 117 3.62 12.17 12.46
CA ASP A 117 3.53 11.49 13.76
C ASP A 117 2.08 11.07 14.08
N GLY A 118 1.86 10.51 15.28
CA GLY A 118 0.55 10.10 15.77
C GLY A 118 -0.47 11.24 15.91
N ASP A 119 0.00 12.49 16.02
CA ASP A 119 -0.84 13.70 16.10
C ASP A 119 -1.09 14.32 14.71
N ILE A 120 -0.70 13.64 13.63
CA ILE A 120 -0.83 14.09 12.24
C ILE A 120 0.01 15.36 11.97
N ILE A 121 1.09 15.57 12.74
CA ILE A 121 2.04 16.64 12.51
C ILE A 121 3.11 16.13 11.54
N VAL A 122 3.42 16.92 10.51
CA VAL A 122 4.48 16.58 9.55
C VAL A 122 5.84 16.64 10.26
N ARG A 123 6.53 15.50 10.27
CA ARG A 123 7.87 15.36 10.85
C ARG A 123 8.95 15.10 9.82
N GLY A 124 8.61 14.57 8.65
CA GLY A 124 9.57 14.28 7.60
C GLY A 124 8.98 14.33 6.20
N ASP A 125 9.83 14.59 5.21
CA ASP A 125 9.46 14.53 3.80
C ASP A 125 10.62 14.11 2.88
N VAL A 126 10.27 13.84 1.62
CA VAL A 126 11.23 13.81 0.51
C VAL A 126 11.03 15.08 -0.32
N PRO A 127 11.83 16.13 -0.09
CA PRO A 127 11.57 17.44 -0.67
C PRO A 127 11.89 17.44 -2.17
N PHE A 128 11.06 18.14 -2.93
CA PHE A 128 11.31 18.40 -4.36
C PHE A 128 12.46 19.41 -4.53
N LEU A 129 12.34 20.59 -3.91
CA LEU A 129 13.41 21.60 -3.84
C LEU A 129 14.25 21.39 -2.57
N ARG A 130 15.57 21.29 -2.73
CA ARG A 130 16.48 21.01 -1.61
C ARG A 130 17.04 22.25 -0.92
N ALA A 131 16.94 23.42 -1.53
CA ALA A 131 17.59 24.65 -1.05
C ALA A 131 17.13 25.07 0.36
N GLU A 132 15.83 24.94 0.66
CA GLU A 132 15.22 25.36 1.93
C GLU A 132 14.61 24.18 2.70
N SER A 133 15.09 22.97 2.44
CA SER A 133 14.54 21.74 3.02
C SER A 133 14.80 21.67 4.53
N LYS A 134 13.74 21.77 5.34
CA LYS A 134 13.78 21.59 6.80
C LYS A 134 13.47 20.17 7.25
N TYR A 135 12.55 19.50 6.56
CA TYR A 135 12.00 18.20 6.96
C TYR A 135 12.59 17.00 6.22
N SER A 136 13.69 17.17 5.47
CA SER A 136 14.27 16.01 4.78
C SER A 136 14.63 14.89 5.75
N VAL A 137 14.41 13.66 5.30
CA VAL A 137 14.86 12.41 5.97
C VAL A 137 16.26 12.52 6.59
N LYS A 138 17.20 13.19 5.91
CA LYS A 138 18.58 13.37 6.39
C LYS A 138 18.67 14.37 7.56
N HIS A 139 17.95 15.48 7.51
CA HIS A 139 17.98 16.50 8.57
C HIS A 139 17.24 16.03 9.83
N VAL A 140 16.13 15.32 9.64
CA VAL A 140 15.32 14.77 10.73
C VAL A 140 15.99 13.55 11.35
N GLY A 141 16.82 12.83 10.58
CA GLY A 141 17.50 11.63 11.04
C GLY A 141 16.56 10.43 11.13
N VAL A 142 15.68 10.27 10.13
CA VAL A 142 14.70 9.18 10.13
C VAL A 142 15.40 7.85 9.87
N VAL A 143 15.09 6.85 10.68
CA VAL A 143 15.48 5.45 10.53
C VAL A 143 14.25 4.61 10.21
N VAL A 144 14.44 3.49 9.52
CA VAL A 144 13.39 2.48 9.30
C VAL A 144 13.83 1.14 9.88
N GLU A 145 12.94 0.50 10.62
CA GLU A 145 13.14 -0.83 11.19
C GLU A 145 12.00 -1.75 10.77
N PHE A 146 12.32 -2.98 10.37
CA PHE A 146 11.35 -3.95 9.89
C PHE A 146 11.00 -4.96 10.97
N TYR A 147 9.70 -5.25 11.13
CA TYR A 147 9.22 -6.24 12.08
C TYR A 147 8.46 -7.37 11.38
N GLY A 148 8.97 -8.59 11.55
CA GLY A 148 8.46 -9.83 10.96
C GLY A 148 9.05 -10.17 9.59
N GLY A 149 8.80 -11.42 9.14
CA GLY A 149 9.20 -11.99 7.83
C GLY A 149 10.66 -11.78 7.43
N GLU A 150 10.94 -11.48 6.16
CA GLU A 150 12.29 -11.60 5.60
C GLU A 150 13.29 -10.60 6.19
N LEU A 151 12.87 -9.36 6.39
CA LEU A 151 13.73 -8.29 6.92
C LEU A 151 13.60 -8.10 8.45
N ASN A 152 13.10 -9.10 9.17
CA ASN A 152 12.86 -8.96 10.61
C ASN A 152 14.11 -8.52 11.39
N GLY A 153 13.99 -7.43 12.14
CA GLY A 153 15.08 -6.88 12.96
C GLY A 153 16.16 -6.14 12.16
N VAL A 154 15.99 -5.99 10.84
CA VAL A 154 16.88 -5.17 10.01
C VAL A 154 16.49 -3.70 10.16
N SER A 155 17.48 -2.86 10.42
CA SER A 155 17.31 -1.41 10.47
C SER A 155 18.19 -0.73 9.42
N TYR A 156 17.65 0.31 8.80
CA TYR A 156 18.37 1.17 7.86
C TYR A 156 18.34 2.61 8.35
N SER A 157 19.50 3.23 8.40
CA SER A 157 19.69 4.65 8.75
C SER A 157 20.21 5.47 7.56
N ASP A 158 20.63 4.81 6.48
CA ASP A 158 21.12 5.51 5.31
C ASP A 158 19.94 6.22 4.60
N PRO A 159 20.08 7.53 4.26
CA PRO A 159 18.97 8.28 3.69
C PRO A 159 18.48 7.76 2.34
N ALA A 160 19.24 6.93 1.63
CA ALA A 160 18.84 6.40 0.33
C ALA A 160 17.83 5.25 0.51
N SER A 161 18.14 4.28 1.37
CA SER A 161 17.29 3.15 1.72
C SER A 161 16.03 3.61 2.46
N VAL A 162 16.15 4.52 3.42
CA VAL A 162 14.97 5.05 4.15
C VAL A 162 13.98 5.69 3.18
N LYS A 163 14.48 6.50 2.22
CA LYS A 163 13.62 7.10 1.18
C LYS A 163 13.05 6.06 0.23
N LYS A 164 13.79 4.98 -0.09
CA LYS A 164 13.29 3.88 -0.92
C LYS A 164 12.11 3.22 -0.24
N TYR A 165 12.26 2.80 1.01
CA TYR A 165 11.19 2.15 1.74
C TYR A 165 10.02 3.08 2.06
N ALA A 166 10.26 4.37 2.32
CA ALA A 166 9.18 5.34 2.48
C ALA A 166 8.36 5.52 1.19
N ARG A 167 8.98 5.46 0.00
CA ARG A 167 8.23 5.44 -1.28
C ARG A 167 7.40 4.17 -1.47
N HIS A 168 7.90 3.02 -1.01
CA HIS A 168 7.13 1.78 -1.08
C HIS A 168 5.98 1.76 -0.06
N ALA A 169 6.23 2.19 1.18
CA ALA A 169 5.21 2.30 2.23
C ALA A 169 4.07 3.27 1.87
N GLN A 170 4.32 4.23 0.99
CA GLN A 170 3.27 5.09 0.43
C GLN A 170 2.19 4.29 -0.32
N LEU A 171 2.54 3.11 -0.85
CA LEU A 171 1.65 2.20 -1.56
C LEU A 171 0.95 1.20 -0.62
N GLY A 172 1.18 1.29 0.70
CA GLY A 172 0.68 0.34 1.69
C GLY A 172 1.77 -0.63 2.15
N GLU A 173 1.40 -1.86 2.45
CA GLU A 173 2.34 -2.92 2.85
C GLU A 173 3.35 -3.25 1.74
N ILE A 174 4.58 -3.58 2.13
CA ILE A 174 5.71 -3.71 1.20
C ILE A 174 5.96 -5.18 0.84
N PHE A 175 5.97 -5.49 -0.45
CA PHE A 175 6.22 -6.82 -0.99
C PHE A 175 7.45 -6.87 -1.88
N GLU A 176 8.10 -8.03 -1.92
CA GLU A 176 9.04 -8.39 -2.97
C GLU A 176 8.26 -8.87 -4.19
N LEU A 177 8.62 -8.33 -5.36
CA LEU A 177 7.97 -8.62 -6.64
C LEU A 177 9.00 -9.21 -7.60
N ASP A 178 8.72 -10.40 -8.14
CA ASP A 178 9.47 -10.98 -9.24
C ASP A 178 9.17 -10.17 -10.50
N CYS A 179 10.21 -9.45 -10.91
CA CYS A 179 10.16 -8.55 -12.04
C CYS A 179 10.63 -9.16 -13.37
N ALA A 180 11.18 -10.38 -13.34
CA ALA A 180 11.88 -10.98 -14.47
C ALA A 180 11.01 -11.95 -15.26
N THR A 181 10.11 -12.66 -14.57
CA THR A 181 9.27 -13.71 -15.19
C THR A 181 8.30 -13.15 -16.22
N LEU A 182 7.65 -12.03 -15.88
CA LEU A 182 6.79 -11.28 -16.79
C LEU A 182 7.54 -10.02 -17.20
N LYS A 183 7.53 -9.68 -18.49
CA LYS A 183 8.08 -8.40 -19.00
C LYS A 183 7.21 -7.25 -18.54
N LEU A 184 7.28 -6.90 -17.26
CA LEU A 184 6.44 -5.90 -16.64
C LEU A 184 6.81 -4.49 -17.09
N ASP A 185 5.81 -3.62 -17.08
CA ASP A 185 5.94 -2.21 -17.45
C ASP A 185 6.06 -1.28 -16.23
N GLY A 186 5.84 -1.79 -15.01
CA GLY A 186 5.94 -1.04 -13.76
C GLY A 186 4.70 -0.20 -13.46
N VAL A 187 3.58 -0.48 -14.12
CA VAL A 187 2.40 0.38 -14.09
C VAL A 187 1.14 -0.40 -13.70
N LEU A 188 0.41 0.10 -12.71
CA LEU A 188 -0.76 -0.57 -12.13
C LEU A 188 -1.90 -0.79 -13.14
N ARG A 189 -2.62 -1.90 -12.95
CA ARG A 189 -3.69 -2.41 -13.83
C ARG A 189 -4.95 -2.70 -13.04
N ASN A 190 -6.08 -2.86 -13.74
CA ASN A 190 -7.37 -3.10 -13.09
C ASN A 190 -7.60 -4.58 -12.80
N SER A 191 -8.29 -4.85 -11.69
CA SER A 191 -8.77 -6.19 -11.36
C SER A 191 -9.97 -6.61 -12.24
N PRO A 192 -10.35 -7.91 -12.25
CA PRO A 192 -11.57 -8.37 -12.90
C PRO A 192 -12.82 -7.63 -12.43
N GLY A 193 -12.90 -7.26 -11.14
CA GLY A 193 -14.02 -6.47 -10.61
C GLY A 193 -14.13 -5.07 -11.23
N GLY A 194 -12.98 -4.45 -11.53
CA GLY A 194 -12.91 -3.18 -12.26
C GLY A 194 -13.40 -3.30 -13.69
N TRP A 195 -12.87 -4.28 -14.44
CA TRP A 195 -13.26 -4.54 -15.83
C TRP A 195 -14.74 -4.92 -15.97
N PHE A 196 -15.25 -5.79 -15.10
CA PHE A 196 -16.66 -6.16 -15.07
C PHE A 196 -17.55 -4.94 -14.90
N THR A 197 -17.21 -4.06 -13.94
CA THR A 197 -17.98 -2.85 -13.65
C THR A 197 -18.00 -1.93 -14.87
N PHE A 198 -16.84 -1.68 -15.50
CA PHE A 198 -16.74 -0.84 -16.70
C PHE A 198 -17.61 -1.38 -17.85
N GLY A 199 -17.48 -2.67 -18.18
CA GLY A 199 -18.22 -3.28 -19.27
C GLY A 199 -19.73 -3.20 -19.07
N HIS A 200 -20.22 -3.61 -17.89
CA HIS A 200 -21.67 -3.66 -17.63
C HIS A 200 -22.29 -2.27 -17.54
N THR A 201 -21.61 -1.28 -16.96
CA THR A 201 -22.11 0.09 -16.93
C THR A 201 -22.19 0.69 -18.35
N SER A 202 -21.19 0.43 -19.18
CA SER A 202 -21.18 0.92 -20.57
C SER A 202 -22.30 0.27 -21.40
N PHE A 203 -22.44 -1.04 -21.32
CA PHE A 203 -23.50 -1.75 -22.04
C PHE A 203 -24.90 -1.38 -21.54
N ALA A 204 -25.11 -1.23 -20.24
CA ALA A 204 -26.41 -0.81 -19.70
C ALA A 204 -26.86 0.54 -20.30
N LEU A 205 -25.93 1.48 -20.47
CA LEU A 205 -26.21 2.76 -21.11
C LEU A 205 -26.55 2.60 -22.60
N LEU A 206 -25.83 1.75 -23.33
CA LEU A 206 -26.15 1.45 -24.73
C LEU A 206 -27.52 0.79 -24.89
N PHE A 207 -27.85 -0.16 -24.00
CA PHE A 207 -29.15 -0.82 -23.99
C PHE A 207 -30.29 0.14 -23.66
N PHE A 208 -30.04 1.14 -22.80
CA PHE A 208 -31.03 2.20 -22.56
C PHE A 208 -31.39 2.93 -23.86
N PHE A 209 -30.41 3.33 -24.69
CA PHE A 209 -30.69 3.96 -25.97
C PHE A 209 -31.32 3.01 -27.00
N GLY A 210 -31.03 1.71 -26.96
CA GLY A 210 -31.69 0.72 -27.81
C GLY A 210 -33.13 0.39 -27.38
N HIS A 211 -33.52 0.76 -26.16
CA HIS A 211 -34.88 0.58 -25.66
C HIS A 211 -35.81 1.75 -26.02
N ILE A 212 -35.27 2.97 -26.07
CA ILE A 212 -35.96 4.18 -26.53
C ILE A 212 -36.25 4.08 -28.03
#